data_AF-A0A0C3QEL7-F1
#
_entry.id   AF-A0A0C3QEL7-F1
#
_cell.length_a   1.000
_cell.length_b   1.000
_cell.length_c   1.000
_cell.angle_alpha   90.00
_cell.angle_beta   90.00
_cell.angle_gamma   90.00
#
_symmetry.space_group_name_H-M   'P 1'
#
loop_
_entity.id
_entity.type
_entity.pdbx_description
1 polymer ?
#
loop_
_entity_poly.entity_id
_entity_poly.type
_entity_poly.pdbx_seq_one_letter_code
_entity_poly.pdbx_strand_id
1 'polypeptide(L)'
;MGLGEDDVLYNEILRAARHCISRSGLDWEATYSEQEPGRLAACFKELKRQHPYLERFQGDWPAKEMVIIALQNRRKALSAKAKAKVSTDGQTQAQFMAAAAEVDAGEVD
;
A
#
# COMPACT_ATOMS: atom_id res chain seq x y z
N MET A 1 6.08 9.77 -15.74
CA MET A 1 5.30 9.43 -16.95
C MET A 1 4.74 10.71 -17.53
N GLY A 2 4.56 10.84 -18.84
CA GLY A 2 3.99 12.02 -19.49
C GLY A 2 2.49 12.24 -19.22
N LEU A 3 2.09 12.14 -17.94
CA LEU A 3 0.74 12.28 -17.41
C LEU A 3 0.65 13.45 -16.41
N GLY A 4 1.63 14.36 -16.40
CA GLY A 4 1.73 15.42 -15.38
C GLY A 4 0.56 16.40 -15.33
N GLU A 5 -0.33 16.37 -16.33
CA GLU A 5 -1.55 17.19 -16.41
C GLU A 5 -2.84 16.35 -16.38
N ASP A 6 -2.72 15.02 -16.39
CA ASP A 6 -3.86 14.09 -16.41
C ASP A 6 -3.82 13.16 -15.18
N ASP A 7 -4.16 13.75 -14.04
CA ASP A 7 -4.27 13.05 -12.75
C ASP A 7 -5.35 11.96 -12.79
N VAL A 8 -6.38 12.11 -13.63
CA VAL A 8 -7.46 11.13 -13.76
C VAL A 8 -6.90 9.84 -14.34
N LEU A 9 -6.27 9.92 -15.52
CA LEU A 9 -5.67 8.76 -16.17
C LEU A 9 -4.57 8.13 -15.31
N TYR A 10 -3.75 8.96 -14.64
CA TYR A 10 -2.75 8.46 -13.70
C TYR A 10 -3.38 7.61 -12.59
N ASN A 11 -4.43 8.13 -11.94
CA ASN A 11 -5.09 7.44 -10.82
C ASN A 11 -5.84 6.18 -11.27
N GLU A 12 -6.42 6.20 -12.48
CA GLU A 12 -7.04 5.03 -13.09
C GLU A 12 -6.02 3.91 -13.32
N ILE A 13 -4.87 4.23 -13.94
CA ILE A 13 -3.80 3.26 -14.18
C ILE A 13 -3.26 2.73 -12.84
N LEU A 14 -3.05 3.59 -11.84
CA LEU A 14 -2.59 3.16 -10.52
C LEU A 14 -3.61 2.26 -9.82
N ARG A 15 -4.91 2.53 -9.99
CA ARG A 15 -5.99 1.65 -9.51
C ARG A 15 -5.94 0.30 -10.21
N ALA A 16 -5.82 0.27 -11.54
CA ALA A 16 -5.71 -0.97 -12.29
C ALA A 16 -4.45 -1.76 -11.93
N ALA A 17 -3.31 -1.10 -11.70
CA ALA A 17 -2.08 -1.74 -11.26
C ALA A 17 -2.31 -2.51 -9.95
N ARG A 18 -3.03 -1.93 -8.98
CA ARG A 18 -3.39 -2.64 -7.74
C ARG A 18 -4.23 -3.89 -7.98
N HIS A 19 -5.19 -3.83 -8.90
CA HIS A 19 -6.00 -4.99 -9.27
C HIS A 19 -5.16 -6.06 -10.00
N CYS A 20 -4.23 -5.64 -10.86
CA CYS A 20 -3.33 -6.55 -11.58
C CYS A 20 -2.34 -7.25 -10.65
N ILE A 21 -1.79 -6.55 -9.64
CA ILE A 21 -0.91 -7.13 -8.62
C ILE A 21 -1.62 -8.30 -7.93
N SER A 22 -2.85 -8.09 -7.44
CA SER A 22 -3.62 -9.17 -6.79
C SER A 22 -3.92 -10.33 -7.73
N ARG A 23 -4.27 -10.07 -8.99
CA ARG A 23 -4.61 -11.15 -9.95
C ARG A 23 -3.42 -11.92 -10.49
N SER A 24 -2.26 -11.28 -10.59
CA SER A 24 -1.00 -11.93 -10.99
C SER A 24 -0.33 -12.67 -9.84
N GLY A 25 -0.84 -12.53 -8.61
CA GLY A 25 -0.29 -13.18 -7.42
C GLY A 25 1.04 -12.57 -6.96
N LEU A 26 1.31 -11.31 -7.31
CA LEU A 26 2.45 -10.59 -6.76
C LEU A 26 2.27 -10.40 -5.26
N ASP A 27 3.39 -10.48 -4.54
CA ASP A 27 3.38 -10.34 -3.09
C ASP A 27 3.34 -8.86 -2.69
N TRP A 28 2.34 -8.50 -1.89
CA TRP A 28 2.13 -7.13 -1.40
C TRP A 28 3.15 -6.70 -0.36
N GLU A 29 3.79 -7.65 0.31
CA GLU A 29 4.76 -7.42 1.40
C GLU A 29 6.19 -7.37 0.87
N ALA A 30 6.48 -8.08 -0.22
CA ALA A 30 7.78 -8.06 -0.87
C ALA A 30 8.05 -6.76 -1.66
N THR A 31 9.31 -6.39 -1.79
CA THR A 31 9.79 -5.33 -2.68
C THR A 31 9.70 -5.77 -4.15
N TYR A 32 9.88 -4.82 -5.07
CA TYR A 32 9.80 -5.12 -6.50
C TYR A 32 10.87 -6.13 -6.95
N SER A 33 12.10 -6.02 -6.44
CA SER A 33 13.22 -6.90 -6.79
C SER A 33 13.07 -8.33 -6.28
N GLU A 34 12.21 -8.54 -5.29
CA GLU A 34 11.94 -9.84 -4.69
C GLU A 34 10.78 -10.57 -5.39
N GLN A 35 10.08 -9.91 -6.31
CA GLN A 35 8.95 -10.51 -7.02
C GLN A 35 9.44 -11.55 -8.03
N GLU A 36 8.62 -12.60 -8.21
CA GLU A 36 8.85 -13.60 -9.23
C GLU A 36 8.71 -12.98 -10.65
N PRO A 37 9.73 -13.11 -11.53
CA PRO A 37 9.73 -12.45 -12.84
C PRO A 37 8.55 -12.83 -13.74
N GLY A 38 8.09 -14.08 -13.71
CA GLY A 38 6.93 -14.55 -14.48
C GLY A 38 5.63 -13.85 -14.07
N ARG A 39 5.41 -13.65 -12.77
CA ARG A 39 4.27 -12.90 -12.23
C ARG A 39 4.35 -11.41 -12.57
N LEU A 40 5.55 -10.82 -12.57
CA LEU A 40 5.74 -9.45 -13.05
C LEU A 40 5.34 -9.33 -14.52
N ALA A 41 5.80 -10.24 -15.38
CA ALA A 41 5.45 -10.27 -16.80
C ALA A 41 3.93 -10.43 -17.01
N ALA A 42 3.29 -11.32 -16.25
CA ALA A 42 1.84 -11.49 -16.28
C ALA A 42 1.09 -10.22 -15.82
N CYS A 43 1.58 -9.56 -14.76
CA CYS A 43 1.02 -8.31 -14.27
C CYS A 43 1.12 -7.20 -15.32
N PHE A 44 2.27 -7.04 -15.98
CA PHE A 44 2.45 -6.02 -17.03
C PHE A 44 1.60 -6.29 -18.26
N LYS A 45 1.50 -7.56 -18.69
CA LYS A 45 0.63 -7.95 -19.80
C LYS A 45 -0.83 -7.59 -19.51
N GLU A 46 -1.30 -7.88 -18.30
CA GLU A 46 -2.68 -7.60 -17.90
C GLU A 46 -2.94 -6.09 -17.72
N LEU A 47 -1.97 -5.35 -17.20
CA LEU A 47 -2.08 -3.91 -17.04
C LEU A 47 -2.13 -3.18 -18.40
N LYS A 48 -1.30 -3.60 -19.37
CA LYS A 48 -1.35 -3.09 -20.74
C LYS A 48 -2.65 -3.43 -21.44
N ARG A 49 -3.19 -4.64 -21.21
CA ARG A 49 -4.50 -5.05 -21.73
C ARG A 49 -5.64 -4.15 -21.26
N GLN A 50 -5.58 -3.66 -20.01
CA GLN A 50 -6.60 -2.75 -19.46
C GLN A 50 -6.36 -1.30 -19.87
N HIS A 51 -5.10 -0.89 -20.03
CA HIS A 51 -4.72 0.47 -20.41
C HIS A 51 -3.77 0.43 -21.61
N PRO A 52 -4.29 0.35 -22.84
CA PRO A 52 -3.49 0.34 -24.07
C PRO A 52 -2.56 1.55 -24.22
N TYR A 53 -2.85 2.66 -23.53
CA TYR A 53 -1.95 3.81 -23.42
C TYR A 53 -0.52 3.41 -23.01
N LEU A 54 -0.36 2.36 -22.21
CA LEU A 54 0.95 1.91 -21.72
C LEU A 54 1.79 1.21 -22.81
N GLU A 55 1.19 0.72 -23.89
CA GLU A 55 1.90 0.01 -24.96
C GLU A 55 2.84 0.91 -25.78
N ARG A 56 2.60 2.23 -25.76
CA ARG A 56 3.44 3.20 -26.47
C ARG A 56 4.85 3.35 -25.90
N PHE A 57 5.10 2.84 -24.70
CA PHE A 57 6.35 3.04 -23.99
C PHE A 57 7.24 1.80 -24.10
N GLN A 58 8.47 2.01 -24.59
CA GLN A 58 9.43 0.93 -24.71
C GLN A 58 9.87 0.40 -23.35
N GLY A 59 10.03 -0.93 -23.26
CA GLY A 59 10.56 -1.60 -22.07
C GLY A 59 9.62 -1.61 -20.86
N ASP A 60 8.33 -1.34 -21.04
CA ASP A 60 7.30 -1.36 -19.99
C ASP A 60 7.64 -0.49 -18.75
N TRP A 61 8.53 0.50 -18.91
CA TRP A 61 8.97 1.36 -17.81
C TRP A 61 7.81 2.01 -17.03
N PRO A 62 6.72 2.48 -17.66
CA PRO A 62 5.65 3.12 -16.91
C PRO A 62 4.78 2.10 -16.17
N ALA A 63 4.58 0.90 -16.74
CA ALA A 63 3.90 -0.19 -16.06
C ALA A 63 4.70 -0.66 -14.84
N LYS A 64 6.02 -0.77 -14.98
CA LYS A 64 6.95 -1.05 -13.87
C LYS A 64 6.82 -0.01 -12.76
N GLU A 65 6.87 1.28 -13.11
CA GLU A 65 6.76 2.37 -12.14
C GLU A 65 5.43 2.33 -11.37
N MET A 66 4.31 2.08 -12.07
CA MET A 66 2.99 1.94 -11.44
C MET A 66 2.93 0.79 -10.44
N VAL A 67 3.53 -0.35 -10.77
CA VAL A 67 3.61 -1.50 -9.86
C VAL A 67 4.50 -1.19 -8.65
N ILE A 68 5.65 -0.54 -8.84
CA ILE A 68 6.54 -0.13 -7.74
C ILE A 68 5.81 0.80 -6.77
N ILE A 69 5.17 1.86 -7.30
CA ILE A 69 4.42 2.83 -6.50
C ILE A 69 3.31 2.14 -5.72
N ALA A 70 2.54 1.26 -6.36
CA ALA A 70 1.46 0.52 -5.72
C ALA A 70 1.96 -0.35 -4.55
N LEU A 71 3.05 -1.11 -4.74
CA LEU A 71 3.66 -1.94 -3.70
C LEU A 71 4.20 -1.09 -2.54
N GLN A 72 4.92 -0.01 -2.84
CA GLN A 72 5.44 0.90 -1.83
C GLN A 72 4.33 1.55 -1.01
N ASN A 73 3.28 2.04 -1.67
CA ASN A 73 2.14 2.67 -1.00
C ASN A 73 1.40 1.68 -0.11
N ARG A 74 1.26 0.42 -0.54
CA ARG A 74 0.69 -0.64 0.30
C ARG A 74 1.50 -0.84 1.58
N ARG A 75 2.83 -0.99 1.46
CA ARG A 75 3.70 -1.15 2.63
C ARG A 75 3.67 0.05 3.56
N LYS A 76 3.74 1.27 3.02
CA LYS A 76 3.59 2.52 3.80
C LYS A 76 2.27 2.53 4.57
N ALA A 77 1.16 2.17 3.92
CA ALA A 77 -0.14 2.11 4.57
C ALA A 77 -0.21 1.05 5.68
N LEU A 78 0.40 -0.12 5.49
CA LEU A 78 0.49 -1.16 6.52
C LEU A 78 1.31 -0.67 7.73
N SER A 79 2.48 -0.06 7.50
CA SER A 79 3.30 0.49 8.59
C SER A 79 2.60 1.63 9.33
N ALA A 80 1.88 2.51 8.63
CA ALA A 80 1.11 3.58 9.26
C ALA A 80 -0.01 3.02 10.14
N LYS A 81 -0.73 2.00 9.67
CA LYS A 81 -1.76 1.31 10.45
C LYS A 81 -1.19 0.63 11.70
N ALA A 82 -0.04 -0.03 11.58
CA ALA A 82 0.63 -0.65 12.71
C ALA A 82 1.02 0.38 13.78
N LYS A 83 1.59 1.52 13.37
CA LYS A 83 1.93 2.63 14.28
C LYS A 83 0.70 3.20 14.96
N ALA A 84 -0.38 3.46 14.21
CA ALA A 84 -1.62 3.99 14.75
C ALA A 84 -2.21 3.04 15.81
N LYS A 85 -2.20 1.73 15.55
CA LYS A 85 -2.65 0.72 16.53
C LYS A 85 -1.84 0.76 17.82
N VAL A 86 -0.50 0.78 17.72
CA VAL A 86 0.38 0.87 18.90
C VAL A 86 0.10 2.14 19.72
N SER A 87 -0.11 3.27 19.05
CA SER A 87 -0.48 4.53 19.72
C SER A 87 -1.82 4.44 20.44
N THR A 88 -2.84 3.85 19.81
CA THR A 88 -4.16 3.64 20.43
C THR A 88 -4.07 2.72 21.64
N ASP A 89 -3.39 1.57 21.52
CA ASP A 89 -3.24 0.61 22.61
C ASP A 89 -2.51 1.24 23.83
N GLY A 90 -1.49 2.08 23.58
CA GLY A 90 -0.79 2.82 24.63
C GLY A 90 -1.66 3.87 25.34
N GLN A 91 -2.51 4.58 24.60
CA GLN A 91 -3.48 5.53 25.20
C GLN A 91 -4.51 4.80 26.07
N THR A 92 -5.01 3.67 25.58
CA THR A 92 -5.95 2.82 26.34
C THR A 92 -5.31 2.30 27.62
N GLN A 93 -4.06 1.80 27.56
CA GLN A 93 -3.35 1.35 28.74
C GLN A 93 -3.12 2.48 29.76
N ALA A 94 -2.72 3.67 29.29
CA ALA A 94 -2.52 4.83 30.16
C ALA A 94 -3.83 5.29 30.85
N GLN A 95 -4.95 5.27 30.13
CA GLN A 95 -6.27 5.58 30.69
C GLN A 95 -6.69 4.58 31.77
N PHE A 96 -6.49 3.28 31.53
CA PHE A 96 -6.78 2.25 32.54
C PHE A 96 -5.89 2.38 33.78
N MET A 97 -4.59 2.70 33.61
CA MET A 97 -3.68 2.91 34.74
C MET A 97 -4.03 4.16 35.54
N ALA A 98 -4.41 5.26 34.88
CA ALA A 98 -4.88 6.47 35.55
C ALA A 98 -6.17 6.20 36.34
N ALA A 99 -7.14 5.51 35.75
CA ALA A 99 -8.38 5.14 36.42
C ALA A 99 -8.15 4.20 37.63
N ALA A 100 -7.20 3.26 37.53
CA ALA A 100 -6.84 2.38 38.65
C ALA A 100 -6.16 3.16 39.80
N ALA A 101 -5.29 4.12 39.49
CA ALA A 101 -4.64 4.98 40.49
C ALA A 101 -5.63 5.91 41.20
N GLU A 102 -6.66 6.38 40.51
CA GLU A 102 -7.73 7.19 41.12
C GLU A 102 -8.61 6.37 42.07
N VAL A 103 -8.86 5.09 41.78
CA VAL A 103 -9.61 4.19 42.68
C VAL A 103 -8.80 3.84 43.94
N ASP A 104 -7.50 3.56 43.78
CA ASP A 104 -6.59 3.27 44.90
C ASP A 104 -6.40 4.47 45.84
N ALA A 105 -6.44 5.69 45.31
CA ALA A 105 -6.34 6.93 46.10
C ALA A 105 -7.63 7.30 46.85
N GLY A 106 -8.76 6.66 46.53
CA GLY A 106 -10.07 6.94 47.13
C GLY A 106 -10.45 6.05 48.32
N GLU A 107 -9.63 5.06 48.67
CA GLU A 107 -9.90 4.11 49.76
C GLU A 107 -9.12 4.48 51.04
N VAL A 108 -9.39 5.67 51.60
CA VAL A 108 -8.99 6.03 52.96
C VAL A 108 -10.08 6.91 53.60
N ASP A 109 -11.05 6.28 54.27
CA ASP A 109 -11.93 6.93 55.26
C ASP A 109 -12.16 5.98 56.43
#